data_AF-A0A1B9L1M0-F1
#
_entry.id   AF-A0A1B9L1M0-F1
#
_cell.length_a   1.000
_cell.length_b   1.000
_cell.length_c   1.000
_cell.angle_alpha   90.00
_cell.angle_beta   90.00
_cell.angle_gamma   90.00
#
_symmetry.space_group_name_H-M   'P 1'
#
loop_
_entity.id
_entity.type
_entity.pdbx_description
1 polymer ?
#
loop_
_entity_poly.entity_id
_entity_poly.type
_entity_poly.pdbx_seq_one_letter_code
_entity_poly.pdbx_strand_id
1 'polypeptide(L)'
;MEFSTLFNDNWLNLIVIFALSIIAFVFKKKPKSNYFENIIKYTDILEKTPQPQYQKDYLNNIKKKLLWEKVCFYRSGNRNKERIAISLINSDIYNIIDLTQLNSLTQYFAIEKNKIYPLKLFLVKEFVVSCIAAVIAIIFVLSNLNTIFKSPEIISVIIAILTIFIITIIISQFIVPVIKRLNMLRLILKDNDFLNRANHQLAVIIEDDQKINISIAEQVFVQNEQESDNKN
;
A
#
# COMPACT_ATOMS: atom_id res chain seq x y z
N MET A 1 -24.09 4.22 -42.52
CA MET A 1 -24.56 3.93 -41.15
C MET A 1 -24.94 5.26 -40.51
N GLU A 2 -26.13 5.36 -39.92
CA GLU A 2 -26.50 6.57 -39.18
C GLU A 2 -25.70 6.66 -37.88
N PHE A 3 -25.39 7.88 -37.45
CA PHE A 3 -24.67 8.12 -36.20
C PHE A 3 -25.41 7.50 -35.00
N SER A 4 -26.74 7.46 -35.05
CA SER A 4 -27.63 6.81 -34.09
C SER A 4 -27.32 5.32 -33.93
N THR A 5 -27.20 4.59 -35.05
CA THR A 5 -26.88 3.17 -35.07
C THR A 5 -25.46 2.88 -34.58
N LEU A 6 -24.47 3.69 -35.00
CA LEU A 6 -23.08 3.53 -34.54
C LEU A 6 -22.97 3.72 -33.02
N PHE A 7 -23.69 4.71 -32.49
CA PHE A 7 -23.74 4.98 -31.06
C PHE A 7 -24.45 3.85 -30.31
N ASN A 8 -25.57 3.35 -30.83
CA ASN A 8 -26.33 2.27 -30.21
C ASN A 8 -25.56 0.93 -30.18
N ASP A 9 -24.65 0.71 -31.13
CA ASP A 9 -23.84 -0.51 -31.17
C ASP A 9 -22.58 -0.42 -30.29
N ASN A 10 -22.13 0.81 -29.97
CA ASN A 10 -20.86 1.05 -29.28
C ASN A 10 -20.97 1.85 -27.97
N TRP A 11 -22.17 2.19 -27.50
CA TRP A 11 -22.38 3.05 -26.31
C TRP A 11 -21.71 2.50 -25.06
N LEU A 12 -21.73 1.17 -24.85
CA LEU A 12 -21.05 0.52 -23.73
C LEU A 12 -19.52 0.71 -23.80
N ASN A 13 -18.93 0.59 -25.00
CA ASN A 13 -17.50 0.85 -25.19
C ASN A 13 -17.16 2.32 -24.91
N LEU A 14 -18.01 3.26 -25.34
CA LEU A 14 -17.85 4.69 -25.04
C LEU A 14 -17.94 4.99 -23.54
N ILE A 15 -18.92 4.43 -22.83
CA ILE A 15 -19.04 4.59 -21.36
C ILE A 15 -17.82 4.00 -20.67
N VAL A 16 -17.36 2.83 -21.09
CA VAL A 16 -16.16 2.19 -20.55
C VAL A 16 -14.94 3.08 -20.77
N ILE A 17 -14.70 3.57 -21.99
CA ILE A 17 -13.59 4.48 -22.29
C ILE A 17 -13.68 5.77 -21.45
N PHE A 18 -14.88 6.33 -21.28
CA PHE A 18 -15.09 7.55 -20.51
C PHE A 18 -14.84 7.34 -19.01
N ALA A 19 -15.42 6.30 -18.42
CA ALA A 19 -15.20 5.93 -17.02
C ALA A 19 -13.73 5.60 -16.75
N LEU A 20 -13.08 4.89 -17.67
CA LEU A 20 -11.66 4.55 -17.59
C LEU A 20 -10.75 5.78 -17.73
N SER A 21 -11.13 6.77 -18.55
CA SER A 21 -10.41 8.04 -18.65
C SER A 21 -10.47 8.84 -17.35
N ILE A 22 -11.62 8.83 -16.67
CA ILE A 22 -11.78 9.45 -15.33
C ILE A 22 -10.90 8.74 -14.31
N ILE A 23 -10.90 7.41 -14.29
CA ILE A 23 -10.03 6.62 -13.40
C ILE A 23 -8.56 6.96 -13.68
N ALA A 24 -8.12 6.93 -14.93
CA ALA A 24 -6.75 7.30 -15.31
C ALA A 24 -6.38 8.73 -14.89
N PHE A 25 -7.33 9.68 -14.98
CA PHE A 25 -7.15 11.07 -14.54
C PHE A 25 -7.03 11.19 -13.02
N VAL A 26 -7.91 10.53 -12.26
CA VAL A 26 -7.90 10.53 -10.79
C VAL A 26 -6.67 9.81 -10.22
N PHE A 27 -6.23 8.73 -10.87
CA PHE A 27 -5.05 7.96 -10.51
C PHE A 27 -3.76 8.46 -11.18
N LYS A 28 -3.80 9.56 -11.93
CA LYS A 28 -2.61 10.21 -12.51
C LYS A 28 -1.68 10.53 -11.35
N LYS A 29 -0.62 9.72 -11.23
CA LYS A 29 0.32 9.69 -10.09
C LYS A 29 0.58 11.10 -9.58
N LYS A 30 0.29 11.34 -8.29
CA LYS A 30 0.89 12.46 -7.57
C LYS A 30 2.39 12.47 -7.89
N PRO A 31 2.96 13.62 -8.29
CA PRO A 31 4.35 13.69 -8.69
C PRO A 31 5.23 13.13 -7.56
N LYS A 32 6.19 12.28 -7.93
CA LYS A 32 7.12 11.62 -6.99
C LYS A 32 7.91 12.62 -6.13
N SER A 33 7.97 13.89 -6.54
CA SER A 33 8.83 14.92 -5.96
C SER A 33 8.46 15.37 -4.54
N ASN A 34 7.19 15.29 -4.11
CA ASN A 34 6.80 15.79 -2.77
C ASN A 34 7.11 14.80 -1.63
N TYR A 35 7.53 13.57 -1.92
CA TYR A 35 7.84 12.57 -0.89
C TYR A 35 9.30 12.66 -0.42
N PHE A 36 10.22 13.13 -1.26
CA PHE A 36 11.65 13.24 -0.97
C PHE A 36 11.95 14.32 0.09
N GLU A 37 11.31 15.48 -0.03
CA GLU A 37 11.49 16.61 0.89
C GLU A 37 11.02 16.30 2.31
N ASN A 38 9.94 15.54 2.46
CA ASN A 38 9.43 15.12 3.77
C ASN A 38 10.36 14.12 4.46
N ILE A 39 11.09 13.29 3.71
CA ILE A 39 12.04 12.31 4.26
C ILE A 39 13.31 13.00 4.70
N ILE A 40 13.87 13.92 3.92
CA ILE A 40 15.04 14.72 4.34
C ILE A 40 14.70 15.50 5.61
N LYS A 41 13.51 16.14 5.65
CA LYS A 41 13.02 16.84 6.83
C LYS A 41 12.82 15.90 8.02
N TYR A 42 12.32 14.68 7.81
CA TYR A 42 12.19 13.68 8.89
C TYR A 42 13.54 13.20 9.40
N THR A 43 14.48 12.91 8.49
CA THR A 43 15.83 12.42 8.83
C THR A 43 16.59 13.48 9.63
N ASP A 44 16.47 14.73 9.23
CA ASP A 44 17.09 15.89 9.88
C ASP A 44 16.43 16.26 11.23
N ILE A 45 15.13 15.97 11.42
CA ILE A 45 14.45 16.05 12.73
C ILE A 45 14.85 14.88 13.65
N LEU A 46 15.05 13.69 13.09
CA LEU A 46 15.37 12.44 13.80
C LEU A 46 16.83 12.39 14.30
N GLU A 47 17.78 12.98 13.58
CA GLU A 47 19.16 13.14 14.07
C GLU A 47 19.23 14.06 15.31
N LYS A 48 18.24 14.94 15.48
CA LYS A 48 18.20 15.97 16.52
C LYS A 48 17.36 15.58 17.75
N THR A 49 16.71 14.42 17.76
CA THR A 49 15.87 13.96 18.89
C THR A 49 16.26 12.57 19.41
N PRO A 50 16.26 12.33 20.74
CA PRO A 50 16.48 11.00 21.29
C PRO A 50 15.31 10.08 20.95
N GLN A 51 15.54 9.12 20.05
CA GLN A 51 14.56 8.13 19.62
C GLN A 51 14.85 6.74 20.23
N PRO A 52 13.80 5.90 20.44
CA PRO A 52 13.96 4.50 20.85
C PRO A 52 14.79 3.68 19.85
N GLN A 53 15.46 2.63 20.33
CA GLN A 53 16.39 1.85 19.51
C GLN A 53 15.72 1.17 18.31
N TYR A 54 14.50 0.66 18.48
CA TYR A 54 13.76 0.02 17.38
C TYR A 54 13.50 0.96 16.19
N GLN A 55 13.34 2.26 16.45
CA GLN A 55 13.15 3.27 15.41
C GLN A 55 14.46 3.56 14.67
N LYS A 56 15.59 3.60 15.40
CA LYS A 56 16.92 3.74 14.81
C LYS A 56 17.25 2.54 13.91
N ASP A 57 16.95 1.33 14.36
CA ASP A 57 17.20 0.10 13.59
C ASP A 57 16.33 0.04 12.33
N TYR A 58 15.06 0.45 12.44
CA TYR A 58 14.16 0.60 11.30
C TYR A 58 14.70 1.57 10.23
N LEU A 59 15.14 2.76 10.67
CA LEU A 59 15.71 3.77 9.78
C LEU A 59 17.02 3.31 9.15
N ASN A 60 17.88 2.63 9.92
CA ASN A 60 19.12 2.06 9.40
C ASN A 60 18.85 0.96 8.37
N ASN A 61 17.83 0.12 8.60
CA ASN A 61 17.43 -0.91 7.65
C ASN A 61 16.84 -0.30 6.38
N ILE A 62 16.08 0.79 6.48
CA ILE A 62 15.63 1.58 5.32
C ILE A 62 16.83 2.17 4.57
N LYS A 63 17.78 2.78 5.28
CA LYS A 63 18.98 3.42 4.72
C LYS A 63 19.87 2.40 4.00
N LYS A 64 20.08 1.21 4.59
CA LYS A 64 20.82 0.09 3.98
C LYS A 64 20.16 -0.42 2.71
N LYS A 65 18.83 -0.33 2.59
CA LYS A 65 18.07 -0.72 1.40
C LYS A 65 18.07 0.32 0.27
N LEU A 66 18.85 1.41 0.38
CA LEU A 66 19.18 2.37 -0.69
C LEU A 66 17.99 2.93 -1.51
N LEU A 67 16.85 3.22 -0.86
CA LEU A 67 15.69 3.81 -1.52
C LEU A 67 15.23 5.10 -0.83
N TRP A 68 16.07 6.13 -0.95
CA TRP A 68 15.83 7.49 -0.43
C TRP A 68 14.60 8.19 -1.05
N GLU A 69 14.01 7.65 -2.12
CA GLU A 69 12.89 8.29 -2.82
C GLU A 69 11.48 7.93 -2.31
N LYS A 70 11.32 6.93 -1.42
CA LYS A 70 10.00 6.26 -1.31
C LYS A 70 9.51 5.91 0.08
N VAL A 71 10.28 6.18 1.14
CA VAL A 71 9.88 5.84 2.51
C VAL A 71 9.32 7.07 3.22
N CYS A 72 8.13 7.48 2.80
CA CYS A 72 7.31 8.39 3.58
C CYS A 72 6.18 7.55 4.22
N PHE A 73 6.29 7.26 5.51
CA PHE A 73 5.11 6.89 6.31
C PHE A 73 4.67 8.16 7.05
N TYR A 74 3.74 8.92 6.47
CA TYR A 74 2.27 8.90 6.58
C TYR A 74 1.72 9.63 7.82
N ARG A 75 0.65 10.41 7.60
CA ARG A 75 -0.16 11.11 8.61
C ARG A 75 -0.38 10.26 9.86
N SER A 76 -0.16 10.86 11.02
CA SER A 76 -0.56 10.36 12.34
C SER A 76 -2.00 9.81 12.31
N GLY A 77 -2.20 8.54 12.68
CA GLY A 77 -3.57 8.00 12.78
C GLY A 77 -3.75 6.49 12.92
N ASN A 78 -2.80 5.64 12.51
CA ASN A 78 -2.95 4.18 12.64
C ASN A 78 -1.68 3.50 13.21
N ARG A 79 -1.58 3.50 14.55
CA ARG A 79 -0.46 2.89 15.31
C ARG A 79 -0.24 1.41 14.97
N ASN A 80 -1.29 0.63 14.75
CA ASN A 80 -1.14 -0.79 14.44
C ASN A 80 -0.48 -1.01 13.08
N LYS A 81 -0.86 -0.21 12.08
CA LYS A 81 -0.27 -0.28 10.75
C LYS A 81 1.22 0.06 10.77
N GLU A 82 1.60 1.06 11.56
CA GLU A 82 2.98 1.47 11.77
C GLU A 82 3.79 0.35 12.47
N ARG A 83 3.28 -0.19 13.58
CA ARG A 83 3.90 -1.31 14.28
C ARG A 83 4.13 -2.52 13.37
N ILE A 84 3.15 -2.85 12.52
CA ILE A 84 3.30 -3.89 11.50
C ILE A 84 4.43 -3.52 10.53
N ALA A 85 4.41 -2.32 9.95
CA ALA A 85 5.42 -1.90 8.97
C ALA A 85 6.86 -1.97 9.53
N ILE A 86 7.07 -1.49 10.75
CA ILE A 86 8.35 -1.51 11.44
C ILE A 86 8.79 -2.95 11.68
N SER A 87 7.90 -3.77 12.25
CA SER A 87 8.18 -5.17 12.58
C SER A 87 8.56 -5.97 11.33
N LEU A 88 7.84 -5.79 10.22
CA LEU A 88 8.10 -6.48 8.95
C LEU A 88 9.46 -6.10 8.35
N ILE A 89 9.85 -4.83 8.40
CA ILE A 89 11.13 -4.39 7.83
C ILE A 89 12.31 -4.87 8.66
N ASN A 90 12.20 -4.81 9.99
CA ASN A 90 13.26 -5.28 10.87
C ASN A 90 13.41 -6.80 10.87
N SER A 91 12.37 -7.56 10.50
CA SER A 91 12.45 -9.01 10.35
C SER A 91 12.94 -9.49 8.98
N ASP A 92 13.09 -8.59 7.99
CA ASP A 92 13.40 -8.92 6.59
C ASP A 92 14.90 -9.05 6.30
N ILE A 93 15.48 -10.15 6.80
CA ILE A 93 16.91 -10.49 6.64
C ILE A 93 17.27 -10.75 5.16
N TYR A 94 16.36 -11.35 4.41
CA TYR A 94 16.57 -11.72 3.00
C TYR A 94 16.27 -10.59 2.02
N ASN A 95 15.92 -9.41 2.51
CA ASN A 95 15.59 -8.24 1.71
C ASN A 95 14.50 -8.50 0.65
N ILE A 96 13.47 -9.25 1.05
CA ILE A 96 12.33 -9.63 0.21
C ILE A 96 11.39 -8.43 0.00
N ILE A 97 11.30 -7.54 0.99
CA ILE A 97 10.31 -6.47 1.02
C ILE A 97 10.77 -5.29 0.17
N ASP A 98 10.06 -5.07 -0.94
CA ASP A 98 10.14 -3.82 -1.70
C ASP A 98 9.41 -2.72 -0.92
N LEU A 99 10.19 -1.75 -0.44
CA LEU A 99 9.73 -0.59 0.33
C LEU A 99 8.63 0.21 -0.37
N THR A 100 8.59 0.21 -1.71
CA THR A 100 7.54 0.90 -2.48
C THR A 100 6.15 0.34 -2.24
N GLN A 101 6.07 -0.91 -1.79
CA GLN A 101 4.83 -1.63 -1.56
C GLN A 101 4.53 -1.83 -0.08
N LEU A 102 5.43 -1.44 0.83
CA LEU A 102 5.30 -1.71 2.27
C LEU A 102 3.97 -1.21 2.85
N ASN A 103 3.56 0.01 2.48
CA ASN A 103 2.30 0.59 2.97
C ASN A 103 1.06 -0.24 2.58
N SER A 104 1.06 -0.84 1.40
CA SER A 104 -0.02 -1.74 0.98
C SER A 104 0.19 -3.17 1.48
N LEU A 105 1.44 -3.62 1.66
CA LEU A 105 1.77 -4.92 2.22
C LEU A 105 1.25 -5.07 3.66
N THR A 106 1.30 -4.01 4.46
CA THR A 106 0.72 -4.04 5.82
C THR A 106 -0.76 -4.42 5.86
N GLN A 107 -1.52 -4.23 4.77
CA GLN A 107 -2.94 -4.64 4.71
C GLN A 107 -3.13 -6.15 4.72
N TYR A 108 -2.08 -6.92 4.49
CA TYR A 108 -2.07 -8.38 4.52
C TYR A 108 -1.74 -8.94 5.90
N PHE A 109 -1.59 -8.07 6.90
CA PHE A 109 -1.27 -8.45 8.27
C PHE A 109 -2.20 -7.75 9.26
N ALA A 110 -2.45 -8.42 10.38
CA ALA A 110 -3.18 -7.87 11.52
C ALA A 110 -2.40 -8.10 12.80
N ILE A 111 -2.61 -7.24 13.79
CA ILE A 111 -2.17 -7.47 15.16
C ILE A 111 -3.37 -7.96 15.96
N GLU A 112 -3.30 -9.19 16.45
CA GLU A 112 -4.26 -9.76 17.39
C GLU A 112 -3.51 -10.30 18.60
N LYS A 113 -3.97 -9.96 19.81
CA LYS A 113 -3.33 -10.38 21.07
C LYS A 113 -1.80 -10.13 21.07
N ASN A 114 -1.39 -8.94 20.64
CA ASN A 114 0.01 -8.51 20.53
C ASN A 114 0.89 -9.39 19.63
N LYS A 115 0.29 -10.05 18.63
CA LYS A 115 1.01 -10.84 17.63
C LYS A 115 0.55 -10.48 16.22
N ILE A 116 1.51 -10.39 15.30
CA ILE A 116 1.32 -10.23 13.87
C ILE A 116 0.94 -11.57 13.27
N TYR A 117 -0.20 -11.58 12.57
CA TYR A 117 -0.67 -12.71 11.78
C TYR A 117 -0.96 -12.29 10.34
N PRO A 118 -0.68 -13.15 9.35
CA PRO A 118 -1.11 -12.92 7.99
C PRO A 118 -2.64 -13.04 7.89
N LEU A 119 -3.25 -12.10 7.20
CA LEU A 119 -4.68 -12.11 6.89
C LEU A 119 -4.96 -13.01 5.69
N LYS A 120 -6.15 -13.61 5.69
CA LYS A 120 -6.66 -14.33 4.52
C LYS A 120 -6.84 -13.33 3.36
N LEU A 121 -6.42 -13.70 2.16
CA LEU A 121 -6.37 -12.80 1.00
C LEU A 121 -7.72 -12.12 0.68
N PHE A 122 -8.84 -12.84 0.89
CA PHE A 122 -10.19 -12.32 0.66
C PHE A 122 -10.63 -11.25 1.68
N LEU A 123 -9.91 -11.08 2.79
CA LEU A 123 -10.13 -9.99 3.75
C LEU A 123 -9.45 -8.69 3.29
N VAL A 124 -8.55 -8.76 2.30
CA VAL A 124 -7.85 -7.61 1.75
C VAL A 124 -8.70 -6.98 0.66
N LYS A 125 -9.32 -5.84 0.97
CA LYS A 125 -10.24 -5.11 0.04
C LYS A 125 -9.61 -4.87 -1.33
N GLU A 126 -8.34 -4.46 -1.36
CA GLU A 126 -7.62 -4.20 -2.63
C GLU A 126 -7.57 -5.46 -3.50
N PHE A 127 -7.29 -6.63 -2.91
CA PHE A 127 -7.26 -7.90 -3.64
C PHE A 127 -8.64 -8.29 -4.20
N VAL A 128 -9.69 -8.18 -3.38
CA VAL A 128 -11.07 -8.50 -3.82
C VAL A 128 -11.51 -7.59 -4.96
N VAL A 129 -11.27 -6.28 -4.84
CA VAL A 129 -11.61 -5.31 -5.89
C VAL A 129 -10.82 -5.60 -7.17
N SER A 130 -9.53 -5.93 -7.07
CA SER A 130 -8.73 -6.33 -8.23
C SER A 130 -9.25 -7.60 -8.90
N CYS A 131 -9.69 -8.60 -8.14
CA CYS A 131 -10.31 -9.82 -8.69
C CYS A 131 -11.61 -9.51 -9.43
N ILE A 132 -12.50 -8.71 -8.85
CA ILE A 132 -13.76 -8.31 -9.49
C ILE A 132 -13.48 -7.52 -10.78
N ALA A 133 -12.56 -6.56 -10.72
CA ALA A 133 -12.16 -5.78 -11.89
C ALA A 133 -11.57 -6.67 -12.99
N ALA A 134 -10.77 -7.69 -12.64
CA ALA A 134 -10.22 -8.64 -13.58
C ALA A 134 -11.31 -9.45 -14.29
N VAL A 135 -12.30 -9.97 -13.54
CA VAL A 135 -13.42 -10.74 -14.11
C VAL A 135 -14.24 -9.87 -15.07
N ILE A 136 -14.60 -8.65 -14.65
CA ILE A 136 -15.33 -7.70 -15.49
C ILE A 136 -14.55 -7.40 -16.76
N ALA A 137 -13.24 -7.16 -16.64
CA ALA A 137 -12.41 -6.83 -17.79
C ALA A 137 -12.30 -8.01 -18.79
N ILE A 138 -12.24 -9.25 -18.30
CA ILE A 138 -12.28 -10.45 -19.15
C ILE A 138 -13.60 -10.51 -19.94
N ILE A 139 -14.74 -10.25 -19.29
CA ILE A 139 -16.06 -10.21 -19.96
C ILE A 139 -16.05 -9.18 -21.09
N PHE A 140 -15.54 -7.97 -20.85
CA PHE A 140 -15.45 -6.93 -21.87
C PHE A 140 -14.50 -7.29 -23.01
N VAL A 141 -13.37 -7.94 -22.72
CA VAL A 141 -12.44 -8.42 -23.77
C VAL A 141 -13.10 -9.48 -24.63
N LEU A 142 -13.78 -10.47 -24.03
CA LEU A 142 -14.50 -11.51 -24.77
C LEU A 142 -15.63 -10.92 -25.64
N SER A 143 -16.36 -9.94 -25.10
CA SER A 143 -17.41 -9.24 -25.86
C SER A 143 -16.83 -8.51 -27.07
N ASN A 144 -15.72 -7.78 -26.90
CA ASN A 144 -15.08 -7.05 -28.00
C ASN A 144 -14.40 -7.99 -29.01
N LEU A 145 -13.87 -9.13 -28.58
CA LEU A 145 -13.39 -10.19 -29.50
C LEU A 145 -14.54 -10.72 -30.37
N ASN A 146 -15.71 -10.96 -29.78
CA ASN A 146 -16.89 -11.37 -30.55
C ASN A 146 -17.29 -10.30 -31.59
N THR A 147 -17.22 -9.01 -31.25
CA THR A 147 -17.44 -7.91 -32.21
C THR A 147 -16.41 -7.93 -33.34
N ILE A 148 -15.13 -8.18 -33.04
CA ILE A 148 -14.07 -8.25 -34.07
C ILE A 148 -14.35 -9.36 -35.10
N PHE A 149 -14.80 -10.53 -34.65
CA PHE A 149 -15.03 -11.68 -35.55
C PHE A 149 -16.38 -11.67 -36.25
N LYS A 150 -17.40 -11.00 -35.71
CA LYS A 150 -18.77 -11.05 -36.23
C LYS A 150 -19.27 -9.76 -36.85
N SER A 151 -18.64 -8.62 -36.56
CA SER A 151 -19.08 -7.34 -37.11
C SER A 151 -18.78 -7.26 -38.60
N PRO A 152 -19.79 -7.03 -39.46
CA PRO A 152 -19.57 -6.72 -40.86
C PRO A 152 -18.96 -5.33 -41.07
N GLU A 153 -18.95 -4.49 -40.05
CA GLU A 153 -18.51 -3.10 -40.12
C GLU A 153 -17.10 -2.90 -39.55
N ILE A 154 -16.20 -2.34 -40.38
CA ILE A 154 -14.79 -2.09 -40.03
C ILE A 154 -14.66 -1.08 -38.88
N ILE A 155 -15.53 -0.07 -38.79
CA ILE A 155 -15.46 0.95 -37.74
C ILE A 155 -15.67 0.32 -36.35
N SER A 156 -16.67 -0.56 -36.22
CA SER A 156 -16.94 -1.29 -34.98
C SER A 156 -15.80 -2.25 -34.60
N VAL A 157 -15.11 -2.84 -35.59
CA VAL A 157 -13.88 -3.63 -35.36
C VAL A 157 -12.74 -2.75 -34.80
N ILE A 158 -12.52 -1.56 -35.36
CA ILE A 158 -11.49 -0.62 -34.88
C ILE A 158 -11.77 -0.19 -33.43
N ILE A 159 -13.02 0.15 -33.11
CA ILE A 159 -13.44 0.53 -31.75
C ILE A 159 -13.21 -0.63 -30.78
N ALA A 160 -13.54 -1.86 -31.17
CA ALA A 160 -13.34 -3.04 -30.33
C ALA A 160 -11.85 -3.30 -30.04
N ILE A 161 -10.97 -3.17 -31.04
CA ILE A 161 -9.51 -3.29 -30.86
C ILE A 161 -8.98 -2.22 -29.90
N LEU A 162 -9.39 -0.96 -30.08
CA LEU A 162 -9.00 0.14 -29.20
C LEU A 162 -9.46 -0.09 -27.76
N THR A 163 -10.67 -0.61 -27.59
CA THR A 163 -11.24 -0.91 -26.27
C THR A 163 -10.44 -2.00 -25.56
N ILE A 164 -10.10 -3.09 -26.26
CA ILE A 164 -9.23 -4.16 -25.71
C ILE A 164 -7.86 -3.61 -25.31
N PHE A 165 -7.27 -2.75 -26.14
CA PHE A 165 -5.97 -2.15 -25.84
C PHE A 165 -6.00 -1.30 -24.57
N ILE A 166 -7.02 -0.44 -24.41
CA ILE A 166 -7.20 0.40 -23.23
C ILE A 166 -7.43 -0.46 -21.97
N ILE A 167 -8.30 -1.47 -22.06
CA ILE A 167 -8.56 -2.40 -20.96
C ILE A 167 -7.26 -3.08 -20.52
N THR A 168 -6.43 -3.53 -21.47
CA THR A 168 -5.15 -4.21 -21.18
C THR A 168 -4.18 -3.31 -20.42
N ILE A 169 -4.03 -2.04 -20.83
CA ILE A 169 -3.17 -1.07 -20.13
C ILE A 169 -3.63 -0.89 -18.69
N ILE A 170 -4.93 -0.74 -18.48
CA ILE A 170 -5.51 -0.47 -17.16
C ILE A 170 -5.37 -1.70 -16.26
N ILE A 171 -5.72 -2.88 -16.77
CA ILE A 171 -5.46 -4.15 -16.07
C ILE A 171 -3.99 -4.22 -15.63
N SER A 172 -3.05 -3.92 -16.53
CA SER A 172 -1.62 -3.95 -16.20
C SER A 172 -1.28 -3.00 -15.05
N GLN A 173 -1.84 -1.79 -15.03
CA GLN A 173 -1.59 -0.81 -13.98
C GLN A 173 -2.15 -1.22 -12.61
N PHE A 174 -3.31 -1.88 -12.56
CA PHE A 174 -3.97 -2.26 -11.30
C PHE A 174 -3.61 -3.67 -10.81
N ILE A 175 -3.48 -4.64 -11.71
CA ILE A 175 -3.25 -6.05 -11.35
C ILE A 175 -1.76 -6.32 -11.07
N VAL A 176 -0.84 -5.75 -11.86
CA VAL A 176 0.60 -6.04 -11.70
C VAL A 176 1.11 -5.70 -10.29
N PRO A 177 0.79 -4.55 -9.68
CA PRO A 177 1.18 -4.26 -8.29
C PRO A 177 0.63 -5.28 -7.28
N VAL A 178 -0.60 -5.73 -7.47
CA VAL A 178 -1.25 -6.73 -6.60
C VAL A 178 -0.55 -8.08 -6.72
N ILE A 179 -0.24 -8.54 -7.94
CA ILE A 179 0.51 -9.78 -8.18
C ILE A 179 1.90 -9.71 -7.54
N LYS A 180 2.63 -8.59 -7.73
CA LYS A 180 3.95 -8.40 -7.12
C LYS A 180 3.89 -8.51 -5.60
N ARG A 181 2.88 -7.91 -4.98
CA ARG A 181 2.67 -7.96 -3.53
C ARG A 181 2.29 -9.33 -3.02
N LEU A 182 1.48 -10.08 -3.77
CA LEU A 182 1.16 -11.48 -3.44
C LEU A 182 2.40 -12.37 -3.53
N ASN A 183 3.27 -12.16 -4.52
CA ASN A 183 4.52 -12.89 -4.62
C ASN A 183 5.45 -12.55 -3.44
N MET A 184 5.53 -11.27 -3.07
CA MET A 184 6.27 -10.83 -1.89
C MET A 184 5.74 -11.47 -0.60
N LEU A 185 4.41 -11.46 -0.40
CA LEU A 185 3.78 -12.14 0.72
C LEU A 185 4.09 -13.65 0.72
N ARG A 186 4.03 -14.30 -0.44
CA ARG A 186 4.41 -15.71 -0.57
C ARG A 186 5.86 -15.97 -0.17
N LEU A 187 6.78 -15.11 -0.61
CA LEU A 187 8.20 -15.23 -0.25
C LEU A 187 8.43 -15.00 1.24
N ILE A 188 7.74 -14.03 1.84
CA ILE A 188 7.75 -13.78 3.29
C ILE A 188 7.24 -15.02 4.05
N LEU A 189 6.11 -15.58 3.63
CA LEU A 189 5.51 -16.75 4.29
C LEU A 189 6.27 -18.05 4.03
N LYS A 190 7.18 -18.09 3.06
CA LYS A 190 8.09 -19.22 2.82
C LYS A 190 9.20 -19.28 3.87
N ASP A 191 9.55 -18.15 4.48
CA ASP A 191 10.46 -18.08 5.61
C ASP A 191 9.67 -18.37 6.90
N ASN A 192 9.79 -19.62 7.36
CA ASN A 192 9.04 -20.13 8.51
C ASN A 192 9.31 -19.33 9.81
N ASP A 193 10.47 -18.68 9.92
CA ASP A 193 10.86 -17.90 11.09
C ASP A 193 10.56 -16.41 10.95
N PHE A 194 10.14 -15.96 9.76
CA PHE A 194 9.87 -14.54 9.52
C PHE A 194 8.85 -13.99 10.52
N LEU A 195 7.74 -14.70 10.73
CA LEU A 195 6.70 -14.27 11.67
C LEU A 195 7.20 -14.29 13.12
N ASN A 196 8.07 -15.22 13.49
CA ASN A 196 8.68 -15.26 14.83
C ASN A 196 9.54 -14.01 15.06
N ARG A 197 10.38 -13.64 14.07
CA ARG A 197 11.21 -12.43 14.13
C ARG A 197 10.35 -11.16 14.12
N ALA A 198 9.32 -11.09 13.29
CA ALA A 198 8.40 -9.96 13.25
C ALA A 198 7.66 -9.78 14.59
N ASN A 199 7.24 -10.88 15.22
CA ASN A 199 6.60 -10.85 16.54
C ASN A 199 7.56 -10.44 17.65
N HIS A 200 8.83 -10.84 17.57
CA HIS A 200 9.85 -10.36 18.49
C HIS A 200 10.05 -8.84 18.36
N GLN A 201 10.12 -8.33 17.14
CA GLN A 201 10.19 -6.89 16.89
C GLN A 201 8.94 -6.16 17.40
N LEU A 202 7.75 -6.72 17.23
CA LEU A 202 6.53 -6.15 17.79
C LEU A 202 6.58 -6.09 19.33
N ALA A 203 7.07 -7.14 19.99
CA ALA A 203 7.21 -7.16 21.44
C ALA A 203 8.14 -6.05 21.94
N VAL A 204 9.29 -5.87 21.29
CA VAL A 204 10.23 -4.76 21.58
C VAL A 204 9.56 -3.40 21.44
N ILE A 205 8.78 -3.19 20.37
CA ILE A 205 8.04 -1.93 20.16
C ILE A 205 7.01 -1.69 21.27
N ILE A 206 6.27 -2.71 21.68
CA ILE A 206 5.26 -2.60 22.74
C ILE A 206 5.91 -2.29 24.09
N GLU A 207 7.03 -2.94 24.40
CA GLU A 207 7.77 -2.74 25.64
C GLU A 207 8.35 -1.31 25.71
N ASP A 208 8.96 -0.84 24.63
CA ASP A 208 9.50 0.53 24.57
C ASP A 208 8.41 1.59 24.63
N ASP A 209 7.26 1.37 23.95
CA ASP A 209 6.10 2.26 24.06
C ASP A 209 5.59 2.34 25.51
N GLN A 210 5.60 1.22 26.25
CA GLN A 210 5.21 1.21 27.67
C GLN A 210 6.20 1.98 28.54
N LYS A 211 7.51 1.77 28.35
CA LYS A 211 8.56 2.50 29.09
C LYS A 211 8.48 4.01 28.87
N ILE A 212 8.20 4.45 27.65
CA ILE A 212 8.03 5.87 27.33
C ILE A 212 6.78 6.45 27.99
N ASN A 213 5.66 5.72 28.00
CA ASN A 213 4.45 6.19 28.68
C ASN A 213 4.63 6.27 30.20
N ILE A 214 5.36 5.33 30.80
CA ILE A 214 5.69 5.34 32.23
C ILE A 214 6.61 6.52 32.55
N SER A 215 7.66 6.76 31.76
CA SER A 215 8.59 7.87 32.01
C SER A 215 7.93 9.24 31.83
N ILE A 216 7.02 9.39 30.86
CA ILE A 216 6.22 10.61 30.71
C ILE A 216 5.26 10.77 31.91
N ALA A 217 4.60 9.70 32.34
CA ALA A 217 3.70 9.75 33.49
C ALA A 217 4.44 10.12 34.79
N GLU A 218 5.64 9.56 35.01
CA GLU A 218 6.51 9.91 36.14
C GLU A 218 6.98 11.37 36.08
N GLN A 219 7.34 11.88 34.90
CA GLN A 219 7.74 13.29 34.73
C GLN A 219 6.58 14.26 35.00
N VAL A 220 5.35 13.92 34.58
CA VAL A 220 4.15 14.72 34.88
C VAL A 220 3.81 14.65 36.38
N PHE A 221 4.01 13.51 37.03
CA PHE A 221 3.79 13.36 38.47
C PHE A 221 4.76 14.25 39.28
N VAL A 222 6.05 14.22 38.93
CA VAL A 222 7.10 15.03 39.58
C VAL A 222 6.90 16.54 39.34
N GLN A 223 6.46 16.95 38.15
CA GLN A 223 6.13 18.36 37.90
C GLN A 223 4.92 18.84 38.71
N ASN A 224 3.90 18.01 38.86
CA ASN A 224 2.71 18.36 39.65
C ASN A 224 3.00 18.43 41.16
N GLU A 225 3.88 17.57 41.69
CA GLU A 225 4.34 17.65 43.09
C GLU A 225 5.17 18.92 43.34
N GLN A 226 6.06 19.28 42.41
CA GLN A 226 6.86 20.51 42.53
C GLN A 226 6.03 21.81 42.39
N GLU A 227 4.94 21.80 41.63
CA GLU A 227 4.01 22.93 41.57
C GLU A 227 3.10 23.05 42.81
N SER A 228 2.81 21.94 43.51
CA SER A 228 2.05 21.98 44.77
C SER A 228 2.89 22.46 45.96
N ASP A 229 4.17 22.14 45.99
CA ASP A 229 5.07 22.57 47.07
C ASP A 229 5.50 24.05 46.96
N ASN A 230 5.44 24.64 45.76
CA ASN A 230 5.71 26.07 45.56
C ASN A 230 4.49 26.99 45.83
N LYS A 231 3.34 26.43 46.22
CA LYS A 231 2.09 27.17 46.52
C LYS A 231 1.67 27.15 47.99
N ASN A 232 2.47 26.53 48.86
CA ASN A 232 2.31 26.56 50.33
C ASN A 232 3.45 27.39 50.96
#